data_AF-A0A442JNE3-F1
#
_entry.id   AF-A0A442JNE3-F1
#
_cell.length_a   1.000
_cell.length_b   1.000
_cell.length_c   1.000
_cell.angle_alpha   90.00
_cell.angle_beta   90.00
_cell.angle_gamma   90.00
#
_symmetry.space_group_name_H-M   'P 1'
#
loop_
_entity.id
_entity.type
_entity.pdbx_description
1 polymer ?
#
loop_
_entity_poly.entity_id
_entity_poly.type
_entity_poly.pdbx_seq_one_letter_code
_entity_poly.pdbx_strand_id
1 'polypeptide(L)'
;MKQPTFQMSADARLLMQVLQKAAIGDTVTYERLTAAISRPVAGGYGPLVTALRRLLRDHDMVFAVVHKVGLKRLNDSEIVAEGASAADSIRRKAARSIERQNKADFSKLNREEQARFSAQTAIMATVAMMTRQTSISRIENRVASGIKQLPIADTLKMFAKGAS
;
A
#
# COMPACT_ATOMS: atom_id res chain seq x y z
N MET A 1 -16.25 33.59 -4.50
CA MET A 1 -15.07 33.23 -3.68
C MET A 1 -14.03 32.57 -4.58
N LYS A 2 -12.79 33.07 -4.61
CA LYS A 2 -11.70 32.46 -5.38
C LYS A 2 -11.32 31.14 -4.69
N GLN A 3 -11.47 29.99 -5.34
CA GLN A 3 -11.11 28.72 -4.73
C GLN A 3 -9.60 28.71 -4.41
N PRO A 4 -9.18 28.17 -3.25
CA PRO A 4 -7.77 28.08 -2.91
C PRO A 4 -7.05 27.17 -3.90
N THR A 5 -6.07 27.72 -4.62
CA THR A 5 -5.21 26.95 -5.51
C THR A 5 -4.19 26.19 -4.67
N PHE A 6 -4.41 24.89 -4.44
CA PHE A 6 -3.44 24.05 -3.75
C PHE A 6 -2.21 23.84 -4.63
N GLN A 7 -1.11 24.52 -4.29
CA GLN A 7 0.18 24.38 -4.96
C GLN A 7 1.11 23.48 -4.17
N MET A 8 1.91 22.70 -4.90
CA MET A 8 2.95 21.86 -4.29
C MET A 8 4.01 22.73 -3.61
N SER A 9 4.43 22.33 -2.40
CA SER A 9 5.48 23.02 -1.67
C SER A 9 6.79 23.08 -2.47
N ALA A 10 7.63 24.08 -2.17
CA ALA A 10 8.95 24.20 -2.80
C ALA A 10 9.81 22.95 -2.53
N ASP A 11 9.81 22.46 -1.28
CA ASP A 11 10.56 21.27 -0.86
C ASP A 11 10.12 20.02 -1.67
N ALA A 12 8.81 19.81 -1.86
CA ALA A 12 8.32 18.68 -2.65
C ALA A 12 8.73 18.77 -4.13
N ARG A 13 8.76 19.99 -4.71
CA ARG A 13 9.26 20.22 -6.08
C ARG A 13 10.74 19.90 -6.22
N LEU A 14 11.56 20.35 -5.28
CA LEU A 14 13.00 20.08 -5.29
C LEU A 14 13.31 18.59 -5.12
N LEU A 15 12.64 17.93 -4.16
CA LEU A 15 12.79 16.48 -3.96
C LEU A 15 12.37 15.69 -5.20
N MET A 16 11.27 16.08 -5.85
CA MET A 16 10.82 15.47 -7.10
C MET A 16 11.87 15.57 -8.20
N GLN A 17 12.47 16.76 -8.39
CA GLN A 17 13.53 16.97 -9.39
C GLN A 17 14.78 16.12 -9.13
N VAL A 18 15.14 15.90 -7.87
CA VAL A 18 16.27 15.03 -7.51
C VAL A 18 15.96 13.57 -7.82
N LEU A 19 14.78 13.10 -7.42
CA LEU A 19 14.35 11.71 -7.59
C LEU A 19 14.11 11.36 -9.06
N GLN A 20 13.59 12.30 -9.86
CA GLN A 20 13.33 12.09 -11.29
C GLN A 20 14.60 11.74 -12.09
N LYS A 21 15.77 12.16 -11.60
CA LYS A 21 17.07 11.86 -12.24
C LYS A 21 17.60 10.46 -11.92
N ALA A 22 16.97 9.71 -11.02
CA ALA A 22 17.43 8.38 -10.64
C ALA A 22 17.12 7.35 -11.75
N ALA A 23 18.10 6.55 -12.15
CA ALA A 23 17.90 5.41 -13.05
C ALA A 23 17.25 4.24 -12.30
N ILE A 24 16.71 3.26 -13.05
CA ILE A 24 16.12 2.07 -12.45
C ILE A 24 17.21 1.32 -11.66
N GLY A 25 16.91 0.95 -10.42
CA GLY A 25 17.86 0.32 -9.51
C GLY A 25 18.70 1.31 -8.68
N ASP A 26 18.74 2.59 -9.05
CA ASP A 26 19.52 3.59 -8.32
C ASP A 26 18.91 3.85 -6.93
N THR A 27 19.79 4.08 -5.95
CA THR A 27 19.42 4.47 -4.60
C THR A 27 19.78 5.93 -4.35
N VAL A 28 18.76 6.76 -4.07
CA VAL A 28 18.91 8.14 -3.66
C VAL A 28 18.95 8.21 -2.14
N THR A 29 20.09 8.58 -1.57
CA THR A 29 20.29 8.57 -0.12
C THR A 29 19.55 9.71 0.59
N TYR A 30 19.23 9.52 1.87
CA TYR A 30 18.64 10.60 2.69
C TYR A 30 19.56 11.81 2.82
N GLU A 31 20.87 11.61 2.78
CA GLU A 31 21.86 12.70 2.77
C GLU A 31 21.71 13.57 1.53
N ARG A 32 21.59 12.95 0.35
CA ARG A 32 21.39 13.66 -0.92
C ARG A 32 20.06 14.42 -0.94
N LEU A 33 19.00 13.83 -0.39
CA LEU A 33 17.69 14.49 -0.28
C LEU A 33 17.74 15.66 0.71
N THR A 34 18.43 15.48 1.84
CA THR A 34 18.62 16.50 2.87
C THR A 34 19.43 17.68 2.33
N ALA A 35 20.51 17.41 1.58
CA ALA A 35 21.32 18.43 0.94
C ALA A 35 20.51 19.26 -0.08
N ALA A 36 19.58 18.64 -0.80
CA ALA A 36 18.79 19.31 -1.83
C ALA A 36 17.78 20.34 -1.28
N ILE A 37 17.30 20.15 -0.05
CA ILE A 37 16.34 21.07 0.59
C ILE A 37 16.90 21.77 1.84
N SER A 38 18.17 21.52 2.16
CA SER A 38 18.85 22.01 3.37
C SER A 38 18.08 21.74 4.68
N ARG A 39 17.35 20.63 4.74
CA ARG A 39 16.51 20.22 5.88
C ARG A 39 16.54 18.70 6.03
N PRO A 40 16.49 18.17 7.26
CA PRO A 40 16.55 16.73 7.49
C PRO A 40 15.35 16.02 6.86
N VAL A 41 15.64 15.08 5.96
CA VAL A 41 14.63 14.24 5.29
C VAL A 41 14.67 12.82 5.85
N ALA A 42 13.51 12.30 6.23
CA ALA A 42 13.33 10.91 6.65
C ALA A 42 12.10 10.29 5.94
N GLY A 43 11.94 8.97 6.05
CA GLY A 43 10.91 8.19 5.33
C GLY A 43 9.44 8.59 5.59
N GLY A 44 9.16 9.43 6.60
CA GLY A 44 7.82 9.97 6.90
C GLY A 44 7.63 11.45 6.54
N TYR A 45 8.56 12.08 5.84
CA TYR A 45 8.52 13.51 5.56
C TYR A 45 7.41 13.86 4.56
N GLY A 46 6.43 14.68 4.95
CA GLY A 46 5.23 14.98 4.14
C GLY A 46 5.52 15.45 2.70
N PRO A 47 6.47 16.39 2.47
CA PRO A 47 6.86 16.80 1.13
C PRO A 47 7.47 15.68 0.29
N LEU A 48 8.22 14.74 0.91
CA LEU A 48 8.77 13.58 0.22
C LEU A 48 7.66 12.63 -0.25
N VAL A 49 6.68 12.35 0.62
CA VAL A 49 5.51 11.53 0.25
C VAL A 49 4.74 12.17 -0.91
N THR A 50 4.62 13.49 -0.91
CA THR A 50 3.96 14.23 -2.00
C THR A 50 4.73 14.10 -3.32
N ALA A 51 6.06 14.25 -3.28
CA ALA A 51 6.93 14.06 -4.44
C ALA A 51 6.83 12.64 -4.99
N LEU A 52 6.88 11.62 -4.13
CA LEU A 52 6.75 10.21 -4.53
C LEU A 52 5.41 9.90 -5.21
N ARG A 53 4.30 10.40 -4.67
CA ARG A 53 2.97 10.23 -5.29
C ARG A 53 2.88 10.89 -6.67
N ARG A 54 3.53 12.05 -6.83
CA ARG A 54 3.61 12.75 -8.11
C ARG A 54 4.46 12.00 -9.12
N LEU A 55 5.62 11.50 -8.72
CA LEU A 55 6.48 10.67 -9.58
C LEU A 55 5.78 9.40 -10.04
N LEU A 56 5.01 8.75 -9.16
CA LEU A 56 4.20 7.59 -9.54
C LEU A 56 3.13 7.96 -10.58
N ARG A 57 2.39 9.05 -10.36
CA ARG A 57 1.25 9.42 -11.21
C ARG A 57 1.66 10.03 -12.55
N ASP A 58 2.66 10.89 -12.53
CA ASP A 58 2.99 11.76 -13.66
C ASP A 58 4.19 11.21 -14.47
N HIS A 59 4.98 10.28 -13.90
CA HIS A 59 6.19 9.72 -14.53
C HIS A 59 6.31 8.19 -14.44
N ASP A 60 5.32 7.48 -13.89
CA ASP A 60 5.34 6.02 -13.69
C ASP A 60 6.58 5.49 -12.95
N MET A 61 7.16 6.31 -12.06
CA MET A 61 8.36 5.95 -11.30
C MET A 61 7.96 5.43 -9.91
N VAL A 62 8.29 4.17 -9.62
CA VAL A 62 8.07 3.53 -8.32
C VAL A 62 9.35 3.55 -7.49
N PHE A 63 9.23 3.92 -6.22
CA PHE A 63 10.35 3.93 -5.27
C PHE A 63 9.99 3.16 -4.01
N ALA A 64 10.93 2.36 -3.50
CA ALA A 64 10.85 1.74 -2.19
C ALA A 64 11.84 2.34 -1.21
N VAL A 65 11.51 2.27 0.08
CA VAL A 65 12.42 2.67 1.15
C VAL A 65 13.47 1.60 1.38
N VAL A 66 14.75 1.98 1.29
CA VAL A 66 15.87 1.20 1.80
C VAL A 66 16.19 1.71 3.19
N HIS A 67 15.95 0.87 4.20
CA HIS A 67 16.06 1.25 5.61
C HIS A 67 17.41 1.90 5.93
N LYS A 68 17.35 3.08 6.57
CA LYS A 68 18.50 3.91 6.97
C LYS A 68 19.42 4.38 5.83
N VAL A 69 19.09 4.10 4.57
CA VAL A 69 19.90 4.50 3.42
C VAL A 69 19.18 5.59 2.63
N GLY A 70 17.96 5.32 2.16
CA GLY A 70 17.24 6.25 1.29
C GLY A 70 16.09 5.59 0.54
N LEU A 71 15.94 5.99 -0.73
CA LEU A 71 14.91 5.50 -1.64
C LEU A 71 15.53 4.86 -2.88
N LYS A 72 15.13 3.64 -3.21
CA LYS A 72 15.56 2.94 -4.41
C LYS A 72 14.47 3.02 -5.47
N ARG A 73 14.83 3.38 -6.71
CA ARG A 73 13.92 3.26 -7.85
C ARG A 73 13.78 1.79 -8.22
N LEU A 74 12.56 1.26 -8.15
CA LEU A 74 12.30 -0.15 -8.38
C LEU A 74 12.32 -0.51 -9.88
N ASN A 75 12.74 -1.74 -10.17
CA ASN A 75 12.47 -2.38 -11.46
C ASN A 75 11.16 -3.17 -11.44
N ASP A 76 10.70 -3.64 -12.60
CA ASP A 76 9.41 -4.35 -12.76
C ASP A 76 9.28 -5.57 -11.84
N SER A 77 10.34 -6.37 -11.69
CA SER A 77 10.31 -7.55 -10.81
C SER A 77 10.20 -7.17 -9.33
N GLU A 78 10.85 -6.10 -8.92
CA GLU A 78 10.76 -5.57 -7.57
C GLU A 78 9.38 -4.97 -7.28
N ILE A 79 8.74 -4.32 -8.26
CA ILE A 79 7.37 -3.81 -8.16
C ILE A 79 6.39 -4.97 -7.92
N VAL A 80 6.53 -6.08 -8.65
CA VAL A 80 5.70 -7.27 -8.45
C VAL A 80 5.93 -7.87 -7.05
N ALA A 81 7.18 -7.99 -6.62
CA ALA A 81 7.53 -8.51 -5.29
C ALA A 81 7.01 -7.61 -4.14
N GLU A 82 7.00 -6.28 -4.35
CA GLU A 82 6.41 -5.33 -3.40
C GLU A 82 4.91 -5.59 -3.19
N GLY A 83 4.19 -5.97 -4.25
CA GLY A 83 2.77 -6.36 -4.16
C GLY A 83 2.52 -7.50 -3.18
N ALA A 84 3.37 -8.53 -3.18
CA ALA A 84 3.28 -9.65 -2.22
C ALA A 84 3.52 -9.19 -0.78
N SER A 85 4.52 -8.33 -0.57
CA SER A 85 4.82 -7.74 0.75
C SER A 85 3.68 -6.86 1.26
N ALA A 86 3.03 -6.10 0.36
CA ALA A 86 1.87 -5.28 0.67
C ALA A 86 0.68 -6.14 1.12
N ALA A 87 0.42 -7.26 0.44
CA ALA A 87 -0.64 -8.19 0.82
C ALA A 87 -0.45 -8.76 2.23
N ASP A 88 0.78 -9.15 2.60
CA ASP A 88 1.06 -9.64 3.96
C ASP A 88 0.90 -8.53 5.02
N SER A 89 1.32 -7.31 4.71
CA SER A 89 1.11 -6.15 5.60
C SER A 89 -0.37 -5.87 5.83
N ILE A 90 -1.19 -5.89 4.76
CA ILE A 90 -2.64 -5.74 4.82
C ILE A 90 -3.26 -6.85 5.68
N ARG A 91 -2.87 -8.11 5.45
CA ARG A 91 -3.32 -9.26 6.25
C ARG A 91 -3.06 -9.06 7.73
N ARG A 92 -1.82 -8.71 8.10
CA ARG A 92 -1.42 -8.49 9.50
C ARG A 92 -2.17 -7.30 10.12
N LYS A 93 -2.43 -6.25 9.34
CA LYS A 93 -3.23 -5.09 9.80
C LYS A 93 -4.69 -5.48 10.04
N ALA A 94 -5.30 -6.22 9.12
CA ALA A 94 -6.66 -6.72 9.25
C ALA A 94 -6.81 -7.65 10.46
N ALA A 95 -5.89 -8.61 10.63
CA ALA A 95 -5.89 -9.52 11.78
C ALA A 95 -5.78 -8.76 13.12
N ARG A 96 -4.85 -7.79 13.21
CA ARG A 96 -4.70 -6.95 14.42
C ARG A 96 -5.92 -6.06 14.67
N SER A 97 -6.60 -5.60 13.61
CA SER A 97 -7.84 -4.83 13.74
C SER A 97 -8.95 -5.68 14.37
N ILE A 98 -9.12 -6.93 13.92
CA ILE A 98 -10.09 -7.87 14.51
C ILE A 98 -9.73 -8.16 15.96
N GLU A 99 -8.45 -8.46 16.24
CA GLU A 99 -7.99 -8.74 17.60
C GLU A 99 -8.32 -7.60 18.57
N ARG A 100 -8.09 -6.35 18.13
CA ARG A 100 -8.42 -5.14 18.89
C ARG A 100 -9.93 -4.98 19.10
N GLN A 101 -10.73 -5.19 18.05
CA GLN A 101 -12.19 -5.11 18.17
C GLN A 101 -12.71 -6.15 19.16
N ASN A 102 -12.21 -7.38 19.11
CA ASN A 102 -12.59 -8.47 20.02
C ASN A 102 -12.27 -8.20 21.51
N LYS A 103 -11.54 -7.14 21.85
CA LYS A 103 -11.35 -6.71 23.25
C LYS A 103 -12.53 -5.91 23.80
N ALA A 104 -13.42 -5.42 22.94
CA ALA A 104 -14.65 -4.78 23.37
C ALA A 104 -15.64 -5.83 23.92
N ASP A 105 -16.32 -5.49 25.02
CA ASP A 105 -17.38 -6.34 25.57
C ASP A 105 -18.65 -6.18 24.74
N PHE A 106 -18.87 -7.11 23.81
CA PHE A 106 -19.99 -7.07 22.86
C PHE A 106 -21.35 -7.00 23.55
N SER A 107 -21.49 -7.62 24.73
CA SER A 107 -22.76 -7.65 25.47
C SER A 107 -23.19 -6.29 26.01
N LYS A 108 -22.24 -5.36 26.16
CA LYS A 108 -22.48 -4.00 26.67
C LYS A 108 -22.70 -2.98 25.56
N LEU A 109 -22.53 -3.37 24.29
CA LEU A 109 -22.73 -2.49 23.15
C LEU A 109 -24.22 -2.31 22.84
N ASN A 110 -24.60 -1.13 22.37
CA ASN A 110 -25.95 -0.93 21.82
C ASN A 110 -26.11 -1.64 20.46
N ARG A 111 -27.34 -1.75 19.96
CA ARG A 111 -27.63 -2.51 18.73
C ARG A 111 -26.94 -1.96 17.49
N GLU A 112 -26.76 -0.64 17.40
CA GLU A 112 -26.04 -0.01 16.28
C GLU A 112 -24.54 -0.34 16.33
N GLU A 113 -23.94 -0.26 17.51
CA GLU A 113 -22.54 -0.60 17.76
C GLU A 113 -22.27 -2.09 17.48
N GLN A 114 -23.17 -2.98 17.91
CA GLN A 114 -23.09 -4.41 17.61
C GLN A 114 -23.14 -4.70 16.10
N ALA A 115 -24.01 -4.01 15.37
CA ALA A 115 -24.08 -4.13 13.91
C ALA A 115 -22.78 -3.62 13.25
N ARG A 116 -22.26 -2.47 13.71
CA ARG A 116 -20.99 -1.90 13.22
C ARG A 116 -19.81 -2.84 13.49
N PHE A 117 -19.72 -3.39 14.71
CA PHE A 117 -18.71 -4.38 15.08
C PHE A 117 -18.74 -5.59 14.15
N SER A 118 -19.93 -6.16 13.94
CA SER A 118 -20.12 -7.37 13.12
C SER A 118 -19.73 -7.13 11.67
N ALA A 119 -20.18 -6.00 11.10
CA ALA A 119 -19.84 -5.61 9.73
C ALA A 119 -18.33 -5.39 9.53
N GLN A 120 -17.70 -4.64 10.45
CA GLN A 120 -16.25 -4.37 10.36
C GLN A 120 -15.43 -5.64 10.52
N THR A 121 -15.79 -6.50 11.47
CA THR A 121 -15.10 -7.79 11.68
C THR A 121 -15.24 -8.69 10.45
N ALA A 122 -16.43 -8.79 9.87
CA ALA A 122 -16.65 -9.58 8.66
C ALA A 122 -15.83 -9.08 7.46
N ILE A 123 -15.77 -7.76 7.24
CA ILE A 123 -14.96 -7.16 6.18
C ILE A 123 -13.47 -7.45 6.42
N MET A 124 -12.97 -7.22 7.63
CA MET A 124 -11.55 -7.44 7.94
C MET A 124 -11.17 -8.91 7.86
N ALA A 125 -12.06 -9.83 8.27
CA ALA A 125 -11.84 -11.27 8.15
C ALA A 125 -11.77 -11.69 6.68
N THR A 126 -12.64 -11.13 5.85
CA THR A 126 -12.63 -11.35 4.39
C THR A 126 -11.33 -10.86 3.77
N VAL A 127 -10.90 -9.63 4.09
CA VAL A 127 -9.61 -9.10 3.63
C VAL A 127 -8.46 -10.01 4.06
N ALA A 128 -8.40 -10.38 5.34
CA ALA A 128 -7.33 -11.23 5.86
C ALA A 128 -7.32 -12.62 5.22
N MET A 129 -8.48 -13.15 4.82
CA MET A 129 -8.60 -14.41 4.08
C MET A 129 -8.08 -14.27 2.66
N MET A 130 -8.55 -13.26 1.93
CA MET A 130 -8.21 -13.03 0.52
C MET A 130 -6.74 -12.70 0.30
N THR A 131 -6.08 -12.07 1.28
CA THR A 131 -4.65 -11.71 1.21
C THR A 131 -3.71 -12.79 1.74
N ARG A 132 -4.18 -14.03 1.99
CA ARG A 132 -3.29 -15.15 2.35
C ARG A 132 -2.49 -15.61 1.14
N GLN A 133 -1.25 -16.04 1.35
CA GLN A 133 -0.41 -16.57 0.27
C GLN A 133 -1.08 -17.74 -0.47
N THR A 134 -1.73 -18.65 0.25
CA THR A 134 -2.45 -19.79 -0.35
C THR A 134 -3.60 -19.34 -1.27
N SER A 135 -4.24 -18.22 -0.94
CA SER A 135 -5.30 -17.61 -1.74
C SER A 135 -4.77 -16.97 -3.01
N ILE A 136 -3.66 -16.24 -2.88
CA ILE A 136 -2.95 -15.62 -3.99
C ILE A 136 -2.45 -16.70 -4.96
N SER A 137 -1.78 -17.74 -4.46
CA SER A 137 -1.28 -18.83 -5.30
C SER A 137 -2.37 -19.64 -6.00
N ARG A 138 -3.58 -19.74 -5.41
CA ARG A 138 -4.74 -20.32 -6.12
C ARG A 138 -5.12 -19.51 -7.35
N ILE A 139 -5.09 -18.18 -7.25
CA ILE A 139 -5.36 -17.26 -8.35
C ILE A 139 -4.25 -17.32 -9.39
N GLU A 140 -2.98 -17.28 -8.96
CA GLU A 140 -1.79 -17.39 -9.84
C GLU A 140 -1.85 -18.66 -10.70
N ASN A 141 -2.12 -19.82 -10.10
CA ASN A 141 -2.24 -21.10 -10.81
C ASN A 141 -3.33 -21.08 -11.88
N ARG A 142 -4.42 -20.32 -11.68
CA ARG A 142 -5.49 -20.21 -12.66
C ARG A 142 -5.18 -19.21 -13.77
N VAL A 143 -4.52 -18.10 -13.45
CA VAL A 143 -4.01 -17.15 -14.46
C VAL A 143 -2.97 -17.82 -15.35
N ALA A 144 -2.09 -18.66 -14.78
CA ALA A 144 -1.10 -19.44 -15.51
C ALA A 144 -1.70 -20.38 -16.57
N SER A 145 -2.98 -20.75 -16.47
CA SER A 145 -3.70 -21.55 -17.47
C SER A 145 -4.10 -20.78 -18.75
N GLY A 146 -3.46 -19.65 -19.03
CA GLY A 146 -3.61 -18.88 -20.28
C GLY A 146 -4.58 -17.70 -20.20
N ILE A 147 -5.12 -17.39 -19.01
CA ILE A 147 -6.03 -16.26 -18.81
C ILE A 147 -5.20 -15.06 -18.34
N LYS A 148 -5.10 -14.00 -19.16
CA LYS A 148 -4.31 -12.79 -18.80
C LYS A 148 -4.80 -12.09 -17.55
N GLN A 149 -6.11 -12.06 -17.30
CA GLN A 149 -6.74 -11.45 -16.12
C GLN A 149 -8.02 -12.18 -15.76
N LEU A 150 -8.25 -12.44 -14.48
CA LEU A 150 -9.49 -13.05 -14.01
C LEU A 150 -10.56 -11.98 -13.73
N PRO A 151 -11.78 -12.13 -14.27
CA PRO A 151 -12.89 -11.27 -13.90
C PRO A 151 -13.11 -11.26 -12.39
N ILE A 152 -13.39 -10.08 -11.82
CA ILE A 152 -13.57 -9.91 -10.37
C ILE A 152 -14.65 -10.86 -9.82
N ALA A 153 -15.75 -11.04 -10.54
CA ALA A 153 -16.84 -11.93 -10.15
C ALA A 153 -16.37 -13.39 -10.01
N ASP A 154 -15.49 -13.85 -10.89
CA ASP A 154 -14.98 -15.22 -10.84
C ASP A 154 -13.93 -15.39 -9.73
N THR A 155 -13.13 -14.36 -9.49
CA THR A 155 -12.23 -14.28 -8.32
C THR A 155 -13.01 -14.39 -7.01
N LEU A 156 -14.13 -13.66 -6.85
CA LEU A 156 -14.96 -13.72 -5.64
C LEU A 156 -15.60 -15.10 -5.44
N LYS A 157 -16.06 -15.76 -6.51
CA LYS A 157 -16.60 -17.13 -6.43
C LYS A 157 -15.58 -18.14 -5.90
N MET A 158 -14.29 -17.95 -6.21
CA MET A 158 -13.22 -18.83 -5.72
C MET A 158 -13.00 -18.75 -4.21
N PHE A 159 -13.36 -17.62 -3.60
CA PHE A 159 -13.30 -17.42 -2.16
C PHE A 159 -14.55 -17.98 -1.47
N ALA A 160 -15.73 -17.82 -2.07
CA ALA A 160 -16.98 -18.36 -1.54
C ALA A 160 -17.02 -19.89 -1.51
N LYS A 161 -16.44 -20.57 -2.52
CA LYS A 161 -16.43 -22.05 -2.63
C LYS A 161 -15.38 -22.74 -1.74
N GLY A 162 -14.53 -22.01 -1.03
CA GLY A 162 -13.52 -22.58 -0.11
C GLY A 162 -13.95 -22.65 1.36
N ALA A 163 -15.20 -22.31 1.67
CA ALA A 163 -15.76 -22.27 3.03
C ALA A 163 -16.61 -23.51 3.38
N SER A 164 -16.40 -24.62 2.66
CA SER A 164 -17.04 -25.92 2.86
C SER A 164 -15.99 -26.98 3.13
#